data_AF-A0A4Q5SHP6-F1
#
_entry.id   AF-A0A4Q5SHP6-F1
#
_cell.length_a   1.000
_cell.length_b   1.000
_cell.length_c   1.000
_cell.angle_alpha   90.00
_cell.angle_beta   90.00
_cell.angle_gamma   90.00
#
_symmetry.space_group_name_H-M   'P 1'
#
loop_
_entity.id
_entity.type
_entity.pdbx_description
1 polymer ?
#
loop_
_entity_poly.entity_id
_entity_poly.type
_entity_poly.pdbx_seq_one_letter_code
_entity_poly.pdbx_strand_id
1 'polypeptide(L)'
;ILWGTVVAVLIDWLILRFRLASGFRNLGERVSRRPWIVTAITALVYSLVGWIISLPWSIYTGFVRERQYDLMSQTFGAWFGEQLTSLVVSTLMAIVLTVALYAAIRRSPRRWWLWATGGSAVFLLIGVVLGPVLIAPLFNTYTEMPAGPLRDKIVAIAAKEGIPADHIYVFDQSKQHKRISANVSGLGPTIRISLNDNLLERTSEPEILAVMGHEMGHYKLNHVWVLFGVFLALIGIGLFATSRAAPWLIRRYGERWGVRDLADPASMPVLAICLAVFFFLATPVTATLTRVNESAADAFGLDAAREPDGFAKVAMRLSEYRKIEPSALEEALFFDHPSGRTRVRTAMEWKARNVPNPQMVLPEKGCLDDPPETAAPK
;
A
#
# COMPACT_ATOMS: atom_id res chain seq x y z
N ILE A 1 -7.89 -8.00 1.55
CA ILE A 1 -8.82 -6.96 1.02
C ILE A 1 -10.25 -7.23 1.50
N LEU A 2 -10.92 -8.29 1.03
CA LEU A 2 -12.32 -8.61 1.38
C LEU A 2 -12.63 -8.50 2.89
N TRP A 3 -11.96 -9.29 3.73
CA TRP A 3 -12.22 -9.29 5.17
C TRP A 3 -11.95 -7.93 5.83
N GLY A 4 -10.92 -7.21 5.37
CA GLY A 4 -10.63 -5.85 5.84
C GLY A 4 -11.76 -4.88 5.52
N THR A 5 -12.31 -4.92 4.31
CA THR A 5 -13.48 -4.12 3.92
C THR A 5 -14.70 -4.48 4.77
N VAL A 6 -14.97 -5.77 4.97
CA VAL A 6 -16.11 -6.23 5.78
C VAL A 6 -15.98 -5.72 7.22
N VAL A 7 -14.80 -5.85 7.83
CA VAL A 7 -14.55 -5.34 9.18
C VAL A 7 -14.70 -3.82 9.23
N ALA A 8 -14.14 -3.07 8.28
CA ALA A 8 -14.27 -1.62 8.24
C ALA A 8 -15.74 -1.17 8.14
N VAL A 9 -16.51 -1.75 7.21
CA VAL A 9 -17.94 -1.46 7.05
C VAL A 9 -18.72 -1.84 8.30
N LEU A 10 -18.39 -2.97 8.94
CA LEU A 10 -19.02 -3.38 10.19
C LEU A 10 -18.74 -2.39 11.32
N ILE A 11 -17.50 -1.92 11.46
CA ILE A 11 -17.12 -0.92 12.47
C ILE A 11 -17.92 0.37 12.27
N ASP A 12 -17.95 0.91 11.06
CA ASP A 12 -18.71 2.13 10.75
C ASP A 12 -20.21 1.93 10.95
N TRP A 13 -20.73 0.76 10.60
CA TRP A 13 -22.12 0.42 10.85
C TRP A 13 -22.43 0.36 12.35
N LEU A 14 -21.55 -0.22 13.18
CA LEU A 14 -21.71 -0.23 14.65
C LEU A 14 -21.69 1.19 15.21
N ILE A 15 -20.76 2.04 14.75
CA ILE A 15 -20.67 3.45 15.15
C ILE A 15 -21.98 4.19 14.85
N LEU A 16 -22.60 3.94 13.69
CA LEU A 16 -23.90 4.50 13.32
C LEU A 16 -25.05 3.89 14.13
N ARG A 17 -25.06 2.56 14.28
CA ARG A 17 -26.14 1.80 14.93
C ARG A 17 -26.32 2.19 16.40
N PHE A 18 -25.21 2.45 17.09
CA PHE A 18 -25.18 2.90 18.48
C PHE A 18 -25.13 4.43 18.62
N ARG A 19 -25.27 5.18 17.52
CA ARG A 19 -25.28 6.64 17.48
C ARG A 19 -24.01 7.29 18.07
N LEU A 20 -22.89 6.56 18.08
CA LEU A 20 -21.62 7.05 18.60
C LEU A 20 -21.13 8.27 17.81
N ALA A 21 -21.29 8.27 16.49
CA ALA A 21 -20.96 9.41 15.63
C ALA A 21 -21.68 10.71 16.04
N SER A 22 -22.96 10.61 16.44
CA SER A 22 -23.71 11.76 16.95
C SER A 22 -23.15 12.24 18.30
N GLY A 23 -22.69 11.33 19.16
CA GLY A 23 -22.00 11.64 20.41
C GLY A 23 -20.68 12.37 20.18
N PHE A 24 -19.89 11.96 19.19
CA PHE A 24 -18.62 12.60 18.82
C PHE A 24 -18.84 14.05 18.37
N ARG A 25 -19.82 14.27 17.49
CA ARG A 25 -20.25 15.60 17.09
C ARG A 25 -20.71 16.43 18.28
N ASN A 26 -21.58 15.88 19.14
CA ASN A 26 -22.10 16.58 20.30
C ASN A 26 -20.97 17.03 21.25
N LEU A 27 -19.92 16.22 21.41
CA LEU A 27 -18.73 16.60 22.15
C LEU A 27 -18.04 17.81 21.50
N GLY A 28 -17.86 17.78 20.17
CA GLY A 28 -17.35 18.93 19.42
C GLY A 28 -18.19 20.20 19.59
N GLU A 29 -19.52 20.08 19.54
CA GLU A 29 -20.47 21.19 19.72
C GLU A 29 -20.47 21.77 21.14
N ARG A 30 -20.16 20.96 22.16
CA ARG A 30 -19.95 21.45 23.54
C ARG A 30 -18.69 22.29 23.67
N VAL A 31 -17.63 21.97 22.90
CA VAL A 31 -16.34 22.66 22.96
C VAL A 31 -16.35 23.95 22.13
N SER A 32 -16.97 23.94 20.95
CA SER A 32 -16.98 25.10 20.07
C SER A 32 -18.22 25.18 19.18
N ARG A 33 -18.60 26.41 18.83
CA ARG A 33 -19.60 26.70 17.79
C ARG A 33 -19.00 26.80 16.38
N ARG A 34 -17.66 26.81 16.24
CA ARG A 34 -17.01 26.92 14.92
C ARG A 34 -17.08 25.58 14.18
N PRO A 35 -17.70 25.51 12.98
CA PRO A 35 -17.93 24.22 12.30
C PRO A 35 -16.66 23.41 12.02
N TRP A 36 -15.54 24.07 11.75
CA TRP A 36 -14.27 23.38 11.50
C TRP A 36 -13.68 22.76 12.78
N ILE A 37 -13.86 23.39 13.94
CA ILE A 37 -13.44 22.83 15.24
C ILE A 37 -14.30 21.62 15.60
N VAL A 38 -15.63 21.72 15.42
CA VAL A 38 -16.54 20.58 15.63
C VAL A 38 -16.15 19.41 14.73
N THR A 39 -15.86 19.69 13.45
CA THR A 39 -15.42 18.65 12.49
C THR A 39 -14.09 18.02 12.93
N ALA A 40 -13.10 18.83 13.34
CA ALA A 40 -11.80 18.34 13.79
C ALA A 40 -11.90 17.46 15.04
N ILE A 41 -12.68 17.87 16.05
CA ILE A 41 -12.92 17.07 17.26
C ILE A 41 -13.65 15.78 16.90
N THR A 42 -14.66 15.85 16.04
CA THR A 42 -15.39 14.66 15.57
C THR A 42 -14.43 13.68 14.88
N ALA A 43 -13.57 14.17 13.98
CA ALA A 43 -12.60 13.35 13.27
C ALA A 43 -11.55 12.72 14.21
N LEU A 44 -11.06 13.48 15.20
CA LEU A 44 -10.15 12.97 16.23
C LEU A 44 -10.79 11.79 16.98
N VAL A 45 -11.97 12.01 17.55
CA VAL A 45 -12.65 10.99 18.36
C VAL A 45 -13.06 9.80 17.50
N TYR A 46 -13.56 10.03 16.29
CA TYR A 46 -13.89 8.97 15.33
C TYR A 46 -12.65 8.13 14.99
N SER A 47 -11.50 8.74 14.75
CA SER A 47 -10.25 8.02 14.45
C SER A 47 -9.78 7.18 15.64
N LEU A 48 -9.81 7.74 16.85
CA LEU A 48 -9.40 7.02 18.06
C LEU A 48 -10.34 5.84 18.37
N VAL A 49 -11.65 6.06 18.32
CA VAL A 49 -12.64 5.00 18.57
C VAL A 49 -12.56 3.93 17.49
N GLY A 50 -12.46 4.34 16.21
CA GLY A 50 -12.29 3.41 15.09
C GLY A 50 -11.04 2.56 15.25
N TRP A 51 -9.90 3.16 15.64
CA TRP A 51 -8.65 2.45 15.91
C TRP A 51 -8.82 1.42 17.04
N ILE A 52 -9.43 1.80 18.16
CA ILE A 52 -9.69 0.89 19.29
C ILE A 52 -10.55 -0.29 18.86
N ILE A 53 -11.66 -0.05 18.15
CA ILE A 53 -12.56 -1.13 17.72
C ILE A 53 -11.86 -2.04 16.69
N SER A 54 -11.01 -1.48 15.83
CA SER A 54 -10.24 -2.24 14.84
C SER A 54 -9.06 -3.03 15.44
N LEU A 55 -8.69 -2.76 16.70
CA LEU A 55 -7.46 -3.27 17.31
C LEU A 55 -7.40 -4.81 17.33
N PRO A 56 -8.46 -5.57 17.69
CA PRO A 56 -8.42 -7.03 17.65
C PRO A 56 -8.13 -7.58 16.25
N TRP A 57 -8.72 -6.97 15.22
CA TRP A 57 -8.46 -7.34 13.83
C TRP A 57 -7.01 -7.03 13.43
N SER A 58 -6.52 -5.84 13.77
CA SER A 58 -5.14 -5.41 13.50
C SER A 58 -4.11 -6.31 14.20
N ILE A 59 -4.34 -6.68 15.47
CA ILE A 59 -3.49 -7.63 16.20
C ILE A 59 -3.50 -8.99 15.51
N TYR A 60 -4.68 -9.49 15.13
CA TYR A 60 -4.78 -10.79 14.48
C TYR A 60 -4.05 -10.80 13.14
N THR A 61 -4.38 -9.88 12.22
CA THR A 61 -3.84 -9.91 10.86
C THR A 61 -2.41 -9.42 10.76
N GLY A 62 -2.03 -8.45 11.61
CA GLY A 62 -0.74 -7.76 11.56
C GLY A 62 0.31 -8.34 12.48
N PHE A 63 -0.06 -9.09 13.53
CA PHE A 63 0.89 -9.70 14.46
C PHE A 63 0.71 -11.21 14.57
N VAL A 64 -0.45 -11.69 15.04
CA VAL A 64 -0.65 -13.12 15.35
C VAL A 64 -0.49 -13.99 14.11
N ARG A 65 -1.17 -13.65 13.02
CA ARG A 65 -1.09 -14.40 11.75
C ARG A 65 0.31 -14.33 11.15
N GLU A 66 0.93 -13.16 11.16
CA GLU A 66 2.30 -12.99 10.64
C GLU A 66 3.33 -13.81 11.44
N ARG A 67 3.16 -13.93 12.76
CA ARG A 67 3.95 -14.83 13.61
C ARG A 67 3.68 -16.30 13.33
N GLN A 68 2.43 -16.68 13.05
CA GLN A 68 2.06 -18.07 12.69
C GLN A 68 2.74 -18.55 11.41
N TYR A 69 2.97 -17.65 10.45
CA TYR A 69 3.70 -17.94 9.21
C TYR A 69 5.21 -17.68 9.32
N ASP A 70 5.73 -17.41 10.51
CA ASP A 70 7.15 -17.11 10.74
C ASP A 70 7.70 -15.92 9.91
N LEU A 71 6.83 -14.95 9.60
CA LEU A 71 7.17 -13.75 8.82
C LEU A 71 7.51 -12.55 9.70
N MET A 72 7.04 -12.52 10.94
CA MET A 72 7.17 -11.39 11.87
C MET A 72 8.42 -11.53 12.76
N SER A 73 9.32 -10.54 12.67
CA SER A 73 10.53 -10.44 13.48
C SER A 73 10.33 -9.62 14.76
N GLN A 74 9.36 -8.71 14.79
CA GLN A 74 9.13 -7.82 15.94
C GLN A 74 8.56 -8.56 17.14
N THR A 75 8.91 -8.05 18.33
CA THR A 75 8.13 -8.29 19.54
C THR A 75 6.80 -7.54 19.47
N PHE A 76 5.81 -7.98 20.23
CA PHE A 76 4.52 -7.31 20.28
C PHE A 76 4.64 -5.84 20.71
N GLY A 77 5.55 -5.52 21.65
CA GLY A 77 5.76 -4.16 22.12
C GLY A 77 6.30 -3.22 21.04
N ALA A 78 7.27 -3.68 20.25
CA ALA A 78 7.81 -2.91 19.13
C ALA A 78 6.75 -2.68 18.04
N TRP A 79 6.04 -3.74 17.65
CA TRP A 79 4.93 -3.66 16.69
C TRP A 79 3.84 -2.69 17.16
N PHE A 80 3.44 -2.77 18.43
CA PHE A 80 2.41 -1.89 18.99
C PHE A 80 2.88 -0.43 19.06
N GLY A 81 4.18 -0.18 19.34
CA GLY A 81 4.77 1.16 19.27
C GLY A 81 4.69 1.78 17.88
N GLU A 82 4.94 1.00 16.83
CA GLU A 82 4.77 1.45 15.45
C GLU A 82 3.29 1.68 15.11
N GLN A 83 2.36 0.86 15.64
CA GLN A 83 0.92 1.10 15.50
C GLN A 83 0.47 2.41 16.14
N LEU A 84 1.04 2.80 17.28
CA LEU A 84 0.78 4.10 17.92
C LEU A 84 1.35 5.26 17.09
N THR A 85 2.54 5.09 16.53
CA THR A 85 3.14 6.09 15.62
C THR A 85 2.27 6.28 14.37
N SER A 86 1.82 5.18 13.77
CA SER A 86 0.87 5.22 12.65
C SER A 86 -0.47 5.85 13.04
N LEU A 87 -0.97 5.64 14.26
CA LEU A 87 -2.20 6.25 14.74
C LEU A 87 -2.07 7.78 14.80
N VAL A 88 -0.96 8.30 15.31
CA VAL A 88 -0.72 9.75 15.38
C VAL A 88 -0.69 10.36 13.98
N VAL A 89 0.14 9.81 13.08
CA VAL A 89 0.26 10.32 11.71
C VAL A 89 -1.06 10.28 10.95
N SER A 90 -1.76 9.13 11.00
CA SER A 90 -3.04 8.95 10.29
C SER A 90 -4.14 9.84 10.87
N THR A 91 -4.20 10.04 12.19
CA THR A 91 -5.19 10.91 12.84
C THR A 91 -4.99 12.37 12.46
N LEU A 92 -3.74 12.86 12.45
CA LEU A 92 -3.44 14.23 12.02
C LEU A 92 -3.87 14.46 10.56
N MET A 93 -3.54 13.53 9.68
CA MET A 93 -3.92 13.60 8.28
C MET A 93 -5.44 13.51 8.10
N ALA A 94 -6.11 12.62 8.83
CA ALA A 94 -7.56 12.46 8.81
C ALA A 94 -8.28 13.75 9.25
N ILE A 95 -7.80 14.42 10.30
CA ILE A 95 -8.37 15.71 10.74
C ILE A 95 -8.28 16.75 9.63
N VAL A 96 -7.10 16.93 9.02
CA VAL A 96 -6.93 17.93 7.95
C VAL A 96 -7.81 17.62 6.75
N LEU A 97 -7.80 16.36 6.28
CA LEU A 97 -8.58 15.92 5.12
C LEU A 97 -10.08 16.05 5.36
N THR A 98 -10.57 15.61 6.52
CA THR A 98 -12.00 15.69 6.83
C THR A 98 -12.46 17.12 7.03
N VAL A 99 -11.68 17.98 7.69
CA VAL A 99 -12.01 19.41 7.82
C VAL A 99 -12.12 20.06 6.44
N ALA A 100 -11.17 19.80 5.54
CA ALA A 100 -11.21 20.30 4.17
C ALA A 100 -12.41 19.76 3.39
N LEU A 101 -12.68 18.46 3.48
CA LEU A 101 -13.83 17.79 2.86
C LEU A 101 -15.16 18.41 3.31
N TYR A 102 -15.37 18.54 4.62
CA TYR A 102 -16.61 19.10 5.16
C TYR A 102 -16.74 20.61 4.88
N ALA A 103 -15.62 21.34 4.77
CA ALA A 103 -15.65 22.71 4.26
C ALA A 103 -16.13 22.76 2.81
N ALA A 104 -15.68 21.85 1.94
CA ALA A 104 -16.13 21.73 0.56
C ALA A 104 -17.62 21.33 0.48
N ILE A 105 -18.07 20.37 1.31
CA ILE A 105 -19.49 19.96 1.40
C ILE A 105 -20.37 21.14 1.77
N ARG A 106 -20.00 21.89 2.82
CA ARG A 106 -20.76 23.07 3.26
C ARG A 106 -20.78 24.19 2.22
N ARG A 107 -19.66 24.43 1.54
CA ARG A 107 -19.52 25.56 0.59
C ARG A 107 -20.11 25.27 -0.78
N SER A 108 -20.11 24.01 -1.22
CA SER A 108 -20.61 23.61 -2.54
C SER A 108 -21.37 22.28 -2.49
N PRO A 109 -22.57 22.21 -1.87
CA PRO A 109 -23.27 20.94 -1.63
C PRO A 109 -23.55 20.09 -2.87
N ARG A 110 -23.64 20.70 -4.07
CA ARG A 110 -23.87 19.97 -5.33
C ARG A 110 -22.59 19.54 -6.05
N ARG A 111 -21.46 20.21 -5.80
CA ARG A 111 -20.19 20.02 -6.52
C ARG A 111 -19.01 19.78 -5.59
N TRP A 112 -19.25 19.47 -4.32
CA TRP A 112 -18.21 19.24 -3.32
C TRP A 112 -17.25 18.12 -3.74
N TRP A 113 -17.76 17.12 -4.47
CA TRP A 113 -16.96 16.00 -4.95
C TRP A 113 -15.84 16.47 -5.87
N LEU A 114 -16.07 17.48 -6.73
CA LEU A 114 -15.01 18.08 -7.59
C LEU A 114 -13.92 18.74 -6.75
N TRP A 115 -14.32 19.54 -5.76
CA TRP A 115 -13.39 20.20 -4.85
C TRP A 115 -12.61 19.20 -3.99
N ALA A 116 -13.28 18.15 -3.52
CA ALA A 116 -12.66 17.06 -2.78
C ALA A 116 -11.69 16.26 -3.66
N THR A 117 -12.02 15.99 -4.92
CA THR A 117 -11.10 15.36 -5.88
C THR A 117 -9.86 16.22 -6.12
N GLY A 118 -10.02 17.52 -6.35
CA GLY A 118 -8.89 18.44 -6.49
C GLY A 118 -8.03 18.51 -5.23
N GLY A 119 -8.66 18.56 -4.05
CA GLY A 119 -7.98 18.47 -2.77
C GLY A 119 -7.20 17.16 -2.60
N SER A 120 -7.82 16.02 -2.94
CA SER A 120 -7.17 14.72 -2.93
C SER A 120 -5.97 14.65 -3.87
N ALA A 121 -6.01 15.28 -5.04
CA ALA A 121 -4.86 15.36 -5.95
C ALA A 121 -3.65 16.03 -5.28
N VAL A 122 -3.88 17.15 -4.60
CA VAL A 122 -2.82 17.86 -3.85
C VAL A 122 -2.28 16.99 -2.73
N PHE A 123 -3.14 16.35 -1.95
CA PHE A 123 -2.71 15.47 -0.86
C PHE A 123 -1.95 14.24 -1.35
N LEU A 124 -2.38 13.62 -2.44
CA LEU A 124 -1.66 12.51 -3.06
C LEU A 124 -0.27 12.96 -3.52
N LEU A 125 -0.16 14.13 -4.16
CA LEU A 125 1.12 14.67 -4.60
C LEU A 125 2.06 14.93 -3.42
N ILE A 126 1.54 15.53 -2.35
CA ILE A 126 2.28 15.73 -1.10
C ILE A 126 2.75 14.38 -0.55
N GLY A 127 1.90 13.35 -0.55
CA GLY A 127 2.25 12.01 -0.09
C GLY A 127 3.37 11.36 -0.91
N VAL A 128 3.33 11.48 -2.24
CA VAL A 128 4.38 10.96 -3.13
C VAL A 128 5.72 11.65 -2.88
N VAL A 129 5.71 12.97 -2.67
CA VAL A 129 6.94 13.76 -2.46
C VAL A 129 7.49 13.59 -1.04
N LEU A 130 6.63 13.75 -0.03
CA LEU A 130 7.05 13.85 1.37
C LEU A 130 6.99 12.51 2.12
N GLY A 131 6.21 11.54 1.65
CA GLY A 131 6.09 10.23 2.32
C GLY A 131 7.43 9.53 2.54
N PRO A 132 8.28 9.38 1.49
CA PRO A 132 9.59 8.76 1.63
C PRO A 132 10.54 9.54 2.56
N VAL A 133 10.40 10.86 2.66
CA VAL A 133 11.33 11.73 3.41
C VAL A 133 10.90 11.96 4.85
N LEU A 134 9.59 12.07 5.11
CA LEU A 134 9.03 12.43 6.42
C LEU A 134 8.35 11.27 7.14
N ILE A 135 7.74 10.33 6.42
CA ILE A 135 6.95 9.26 7.01
C ILE A 135 7.78 7.98 7.13
N ALA A 136 8.43 7.54 6.05
CA ALA A 136 9.21 6.30 6.08
C ALA A 136 10.30 6.28 7.16
N PRO A 137 11.05 7.38 7.43
CA PRO A 137 12.06 7.40 8.48
C PRO A 137 11.52 7.31 9.92
N LEU A 138 10.21 7.43 10.13
CA LEU A 138 9.59 7.20 11.43
C LEU A 138 9.58 5.71 11.81
N PHE A 139 9.69 4.84 10.81
CA PHE A 139 9.62 3.39 10.99
C PHE A 139 10.96 2.71 10.75
N ASN A 140 11.76 3.21 9.80
CA ASN A 140 13.01 2.57 9.40
C ASN A 140 14.17 3.55 9.32
N THR A 141 15.37 3.06 9.62
CA THR A 141 16.62 3.79 9.45
C THR A 141 17.10 3.57 8.02
N TYR A 142 17.36 4.66 7.30
CA TYR A 142 17.92 4.64 5.95
C TYR A 142 19.39 5.06 6.03
N THR A 143 20.29 4.20 5.57
CA THR A 143 21.74 4.46 5.50
C THR A 143 22.22 4.35 4.07
N GLU A 144 23.21 5.15 3.67
CA GLU A 144 23.77 5.00 2.31
C GLU A 144 24.45 3.64 2.16
N MET A 145 24.23 3.03 0.99
CA MET A 145 24.86 1.78 0.64
C MET A 145 26.38 2.00 0.51
N PRO A 146 27.21 1.20 1.20
CA PRO A 146 28.65 1.35 1.14
C PRO A 146 29.18 1.11 -0.27
N ALA A 147 30.30 1.75 -0.61
CA ALA A 147 31.00 1.51 -1.85
C ALA A 147 31.41 0.03 -1.95
N GLY A 148 31.20 -0.57 -3.13
CA GLY A 148 31.55 -1.97 -3.36
C GLY A 148 31.01 -2.51 -4.69
N PRO A 149 31.41 -3.73 -5.07
CA PRO A 149 31.11 -4.28 -6.40
C PRO A 149 29.63 -4.34 -6.75
N LEU A 150 28.78 -4.68 -5.78
CA LEU A 150 27.32 -4.72 -5.97
C LEU A 150 26.76 -3.32 -6.25
N ARG A 151 27.19 -2.31 -5.48
CA ARG A 151 26.77 -0.92 -5.68
C ARG A 151 27.17 -0.44 -7.08
N ASP A 152 28.39 -0.73 -7.50
CA ASP A 152 28.91 -0.32 -8.82
C ASP A 152 28.11 -0.95 -9.96
N LYS A 153 27.68 -2.22 -9.82
CA LYS A 153 26.80 -2.89 -10.79
C LYS A 153 25.42 -2.26 -10.85
N ILE A 154 24.82 -1.92 -9.70
CA ILE A 154 23.53 -1.21 -9.65
C ILE A 154 23.64 0.15 -10.34
N VAL A 155 24.69 0.92 -10.04
CA VAL A 155 24.97 2.21 -10.69
C VAL A 155 25.17 2.04 -12.19
N ALA A 156 25.86 0.99 -12.64
CA ALA A 156 26.07 0.72 -14.05
C ALA A 156 24.77 0.43 -14.81
N ILE A 157 23.86 -0.36 -14.23
CA ILE A 157 22.52 -0.60 -14.80
C ILE A 157 21.75 0.72 -14.91
N ALA A 158 21.72 1.50 -13.82
CA ALA A 158 21.02 2.78 -13.79
C ALA A 158 21.58 3.77 -14.84
N ALA A 159 22.91 3.86 -14.96
CA ALA A 159 23.58 4.73 -15.91
C ALA A 159 23.26 4.37 -17.36
N LYS A 160 23.21 3.08 -17.70
CA LYS A 160 22.83 2.60 -19.03
C LYS A 160 21.41 3.01 -19.41
N GLU A 161 20.52 3.06 -18.44
CA GLU A 161 19.11 3.43 -18.62
C GLU A 161 18.84 4.93 -18.39
N GLY A 162 19.87 5.73 -18.07
CA GLY A 162 19.74 7.16 -17.79
C GLY A 162 18.91 7.46 -16.52
N ILE A 163 19.01 6.60 -15.51
CA ILE A 163 18.31 6.73 -14.22
C ILE A 163 19.28 7.33 -13.19
N PRO A 164 18.90 8.42 -12.50
CA PRO A 164 19.71 8.97 -11.41
C PRO A 164 19.91 7.94 -10.29
N ALA A 165 21.16 7.74 -9.87
CA ALA A 165 21.54 6.76 -8.86
C ALA A 165 22.56 7.33 -7.85
N ASP A 166 22.53 8.65 -7.63
CA ASP A 166 23.43 9.35 -6.71
C ASP A 166 23.26 8.85 -5.27
N HIS A 167 22.02 8.55 -4.89
CA HIS A 167 21.66 8.05 -3.57
C HIS A 167 21.06 6.64 -3.66
N ILE A 168 21.80 5.67 -3.14
CA ILE A 168 21.36 4.29 -2.95
C ILE A 168 21.34 4.03 -1.44
N TYR A 169 20.16 3.74 -0.89
CA TYR A 169 19.96 3.51 0.54
C TYR A 169 19.66 2.05 0.85
N VAL A 170 20.16 1.61 1.99
CA VAL A 170 19.74 0.37 2.66
C VAL A 170 18.86 0.75 3.85
N PHE A 171 17.74 0.05 4.05
CA PHE A 171 16.88 0.26 5.21
C PHE A 171 16.61 -1.01 6.02
N ASP A 172 16.47 -0.84 7.34
CA ASP A 172 16.41 -1.90 8.35
C ASP A 172 15.02 -2.57 8.46
N GLN A 173 14.56 -3.24 7.40
CA GLN A 173 13.25 -3.89 7.38
C GLN A 173 13.26 -5.24 8.10
N SER A 174 14.41 -5.89 8.26
CA SER A 174 14.57 -7.18 8.95
C SER A 174 14.06 -7.13 10.40
N LYS A 175 14.14 -5.96 11.04
CA LYS A 175 13.59 -5.73 12.39
C LYS A 175 12.08 -5.91 12.43
N GLN A 176 11.39 -5.66 11.31
CA GLN A 176 9.94 -5.77 11.14
C GLN A 176 9.55 -7.19 10.74
N HIS A 177 10.07 -7.65 9.60
CA HIS A 177 9.65 -8.89 8.98
C HIS A 177 10.70 -9.42 8.00
N LYS A 178 10.54 -10.66 7.53
CA LYS A 178 11.50 -11.33 6.63
C LYS A 178 11.33 -11.01 5.13
N ARG A 179 10.32 -10.23 4.74
CA ARG A 179 10.02 -9.97 3.32
C ARG A 179 11.11 -9.13 2.64
N ILE A 180 11.47 -9.51 1.42
CA ILE A 180 12.40 -8.79 0.55
C ILE A 180 11.66 -7.70 -0.23
N SER A 181 12.29 -6.54 -0.41
CA SER A 181 11.73 -5.42 -1.18
C SER A 181 12.81 -4.41 -1.54
N ALA A 182 12.61 -3.75 -2.68
CA ALA A 182 13.29 -2.52 -3.04
C ALA A 182 12.27 -1.55 -3.64
N ASN A 183 12.69 -0.31 -3.87
CA ASN A 183 11.92 0.67 -4.65
C ASN A 183 12.86 1.73 -5.23
N VAL A 184 12.39 2.37 -6.30
CA VAL A 184 12.93 3.65 -6.79
C VAL A 184 11.86 4.70 -6.55
N SER A 185 12.19 5.73 -5.76
CA SER A 185 11.24 6.77 -5.34
C SER A 185 11.87 8.15 -5.36
N GLY A 186 11.04 9.20 -5.24
CA GLY A 186 11.48 10.60 -5.28
C GLY A 186 11.17 11.28 -6.62
N LEU A 187 11.45 12.59 -6.68
CA LEU A 187 11.15 13.43 -7.85
C LEU A 187 12.32 14.37 -8.14
N GLY A 188 12.80 14.36 -9.39
CA GLY A 188 13.93 15.19 -9.80
C GLY A 188 15.18 14.93 -8.95
N PRO A 189 15.75 15.92 -8.26
CA PRO A 189 16.98 15.74 -7.50
C PRO A 189 16.82 14.88 -6.23
N THR A 190 15.60 14.55 -5.82
CA THR A 190 15.35 13.71 -4.63
C THR A 190 15.16 12.23 -4.96
N ILE A 191 15.43 11.84 -6.22
CA ILE A 191 15.37 10.43 -6.62
C ILE A 191 16.38 9.64 -5.81
N ARG A 192 15.89 8.52 -5.28
CA ARG A 192 16.71 7.58 -4.53
C ARG A 192 16.30 6.16 -4.85
N ILE A 193 17.31 5.31 -4.85
CA ILE A 193 17.16 3.87 -4.91
C ILE A 193 17.18 3.36 -3.47
N SER A 194 16.23 2.52 -3.06
CA SER A 194 16.17 2.00 -1.70
C SER A 194 15.92 0.51 -1.72
N LEU A 195 16.73 -0.25 -0.99
CA LEU A 195 16.60 -1.70 -0.85
C LEU A 195 16.63 -2.07 0.63
N ASN A 196 15.84 -3.06 1.04
CA ASN A 196 15.91 -3.51 2.41
C ASN A 196 17.08 -4.46 2.67
N ASP A 197 17.52 -4.51 3.92
CA ASP A 197 18.50 -5.46 4.43
C ASP A 197 18.16 -6.92 4.13
N ASN A 198 16.88 -7.33 4.24
CA ASN A 198 16.46 -8.69 3.87
C ASN A 198 16.83 -9.05 2.42
N LEU A 199 16.72 -8.11 1.46
CA LEU A 199 17.10 -8.36 0.07
C LEU A 199 18.60 -8.66 -0.03
N LEU A 200 19.43 -7.91 0.70
CA LEU A 200 20.88 -8.11 0.71
C LEU A 200 21.30 -9.41 1.41
N GLU A 201 20.63 -9.77 2.48
CA GLU A 201 21.01 -10.91 3.32
C GLU A 201 20.47 -12.25 2.82
N ARG A 202 19.32 -12.23 2.12
CA ARG A 202 18.59 -13.45 1.74
C ARG A 202 18.69 -13.81 0.27
N THR A 203 19.33 -12.98 -0.56
CA THR A 203 19.38 -13.21 -2.01
C THR A 203 20.80 -13.07 -2.56
N SER A 204 21.07 -13.76 -3.66
CA SER A 204 22.33 -13.69 -4.38
C SER A 204 22.45 -12.40 -5.20
N GLU A 205 23.66 -12.03 -5.61
CA GLU A 205 23.87 -10.83 -6.44
C GLU A 205 23.00 -10.81 -7.72
N PRO A 206 22.88 -11.90 -8.52
CA PRO A 206 21.97 -11.94 -9.66
C PRO A 206 20.50 -11.64 -9.32
N GLU A 207 20.05 -12.10 -8.15
CA GLU A 207 18.71 -11.86 -7.65
C GLU A 207 18.51 -10.38 -7.28
N ILE A 208 19.48 -9.78 -6.60
CA ILE A 208 19.46 -8.34 -6.26
C ILE A 208 19.41 -7.51 -7.55
N LEU A 209 20.28 -7.78 -8.51
CA LEU A 209 20.32 -7.05 -9.79
C LEU A 209 19.01 -7.19 -10.58
N ALA A 210 18.40 -8.38 -10.56
CA ALA A 210 17.08 -8.61 -11.17
C ALA A 210 15.98 -7.75 -10.52
N VAL A 211 15.93 -7.69 -9.18
CA VAL A 211 14.99 -6.81 -8.46
C VAL A 211 15.27 -5.35 -8.78
N MET A 212 16.53 -4.93 -8.78
CA MET A 212 16.88 -3.54 -9.08
C MET A 212 16.48 -3.14 -10.50
N GLY A 213 16.69 -4.01 -11.49
CA GLY A 213 16.21 -3.78 -12.85
C GLY A 213 14.69 -3.60 -12.93
N HIS A 214 13.94 -4.42 -12.21
CA HIS A 214 12.47 -4.29 -12.12
C HIS A 214 12.04 -2.96 -11.48
N GLU A 215 12.61 -2.60 -10.33
CA GLU A 215 12.29 -1.33 -9.65
C GLU A 215 12.66 -0.10 -10.49
N MET A 216 13.78 -0.17 -11.22
CA MET A 216 14.17 0.84 -12.20
C MET A 216 13.17 0.95 -13.35
N GLY A 217 12.54 -0.16 -13.74
CA GLY A 217 11.45 -0.17 -14.71
C GLY A 217 10.24 0.65 -14.27
N HIS A 218 9.84 0.55 -13.00
CA HIS A 218 8.76 1.40 -12.47
C HIS A 218 9.06 2.88 -12.60
N TYR A 219 10.30 3.28 -12.34
CA TYR A 219 10.74 4.65 -12.51
C TYR A 219 10.77 5.07 -13.98
N LYS A 220 11.46 4.30 -14.84
CA LYS A 220 11.66 4.63 -16.26
C LYS A 220 10.34 4.73 -17.04
N LEU A 221 9.39 3.85 -16.71
CA LEU A 221 8.08 3.77 -17.35
C LEU A 221 7.04 4.72 -16.70
N ASN A 222 7.46 5.57 -15.76
CA ASN A 222 6.59 6.56 -15.09
C ASN A 222 5.37 5.93 -14.39
N HIS A 223 5.50 4.71 -13.86
CA HIS A 223 4.38 3.99 -13.24
C HIS A 223 3.77 4.75 -12.06
N VAL A 224 4.57 5.53 -11.30
CA VAL A 224 4.06 6.40 -10.23
C VAL A 224 3.05 7.42 -10.77
N TRP A 225 3.30 8.03 -11.93
CA TRP A 225 2.41 9.02 -12.53
C TRP A 225 1.18 8.39 -13.18
N VAL A 226 1.34 7.22 -13.79
CA VAL A 226 0.23 6.41 -14.29
C VAL A 226 -0.73 6.07 -13.14
N LEU A 227 -0.19 5.52 -12.04
CA LEU A 227 -0.97 5.19 -10.86
C LEU A 227 -1.57 6.42 -10.19
N PHE A 228 -0.85 7.55 -10.13
CA PHE A 228 -1.40 8.82 -9.64
C PHE A 228 -2.67 9.22 -10.41
N GLY A 229 -2.62 9.21 -11.75
CA GLY A 229 -3.75 9.56 -12.59
C GLY A 229 -4.93 8.59 -12.42
N VAL A 230 -4.64 7.29 -12.39
CA VAL A 230 -5.65 6.23 -12.16
C VAL A 230 -6.32 6.38 -10.79
N PHE A 231 -5.54 6.50 -9.71
CA PHE A 231 -6.07 6.64 -8.36
C PHE A 231 -6.85 7.94 -8.20
N LEU A 232 -6.39 9.04 -8.79
CA LEU A 232 -7.13 10.30 -8.78
C LEU A 232 -8.48 10.18 -9.51
N ALA A 233 -8.51 9.51 -10.66
CA ALA A 233 -9.74 9.24 -11.39
C ALA A 233 -10.71 8.37 -10.58
N LEU A 234 -10.21 7.30 -9.95
CA LEU A 234 -11.01 6.43 -9.08
C LEU A 234 -11.53 7.17 -7.86
N ILE A 235 -10.72 8.00 -7.19
CA ILE A 235 -11.17 8.87 -6.11
C ILE A 235 -12.27 9.80 -6.61
N GLY A 236 -12.12 10.41 -7.79
CA GLY A 236 -13.15 11.26 -8.39
C GLY A 236 -14.47 10.54 -8.61
N ILE A 237 -14.43 9.36 -9.22
CA ILE A 237 -15.60 8.51 -9.44
C ILE A 237 -16.21 8.06 -8.11
N GLY A 238 -15.39 7.68 -7.14
CA GLY A 238 -15.84 7.23 -5.81
C GLY A 238 -16.51 8.33 -5.01
N LEU A 239 -15.94 9.55 -5.02
CA LEU A 239 -16.53 10.74 -4.39
C LEU A 239 -17.80 11.16 -5.11
N PHE A 240 -17.84 11.05 -6.44
CA PHE A 240 -19.06 11.27 -7.22
C PHE A 240 -20.15 10.27 -6.83
N ALA A 241 -19.85 8.97 -6.81
CA ALA A 241 -20.80 7.93 -6.39
C ALA A 241 -21.29 8.17 -4.95
N THR A 242 -20.37 8.50 -4.04
CA THR A 242 -20.67 8.87 -2.65
C THR A 242 -21.57 10.10 -2.56
N SER A 243 -21.39 11.10 -3.42
CA SER A 243 -22.26 12.29 -3.48
C SER A 243 -23.71 11.96 -3.83
N ARG A 244 -23.97 10.80 -4.44
CA ARG A 244 -25.32 10.31 -4.76
C ARG A 244 -25.85 9.38 -3.69
N ALA A 245 -25.03 8.42 -3.27
CA ALA A 245 -25.42 7.38 -2.32
C ALA A 245 -25.60 7.92 -0.89
N ALA A 246 -24.67 8.74 -0.38
CA ALA A 246 -24.69 9.19 1.01
C ALA A 246 -25.93 10.03 1.35
N PRO A 247 -26.38 11.02 0.55
CA PRO A 247 -27.62 11.74 0.82
C PRO A 247 -28.85 10.83 0.84
N TRP A 248 -28.90 9.80 -0.02
CA TRP A 248 -30.00 8.83 -0.02
C TRP A 248 -30.00 7.98 1.25
N LEU A 249 -28.84 7.48 1.69
CA LEU A 249 -28.68 6.73 2.94
C LEU A 249 -29.09 7.59 4.15
N ILE A 250 -28.63 8.84 4.20
CA ILE A 250 -28.94 9.76 5.29
C ILE A 250 -30.44 10.08 5.33
N ARG A 251 -31.11 10.29 4.18
CA ARG A 251 -32.58 10.48 4.16
C ARG A 251 -33.33 9.25 4.68
N ARG A 252 -32.84 8.05 4.38
CA ARG A 252 -33.53 6.80 4.74
C ARG A 252 -33.28 6.36 6.20
N TYR A 253 -32.08 6.61 6.72
CA TYR A 253 -31.64 6.05 8.00
C TYR A 253 -31.07 7.09 8.98
N GLY A 254 -30.91 8.34 8.57
CA GLY A 254 -30.24 9.40 9.34
C GLY A 254 -30.87 9.67 10.71
N GLU A 255 -32.20 9.64 10.82
CA GLU A 255 -32.89 9.77 12.10
C GLU A 255 -32.49 8.69 13.11
N ARG A 256 -32.38 7.44 12.64
CA ARG A 256 -31.97 6.29 13.48
C ARG A 256 -30.50 6.40 13.89
N TRP A 257 -29.66 6.92 13.01
CA TRP A 257 -28.22 7.10 13.26
C TRP A 257 -27.87 8.40 14.01
N GLY A 258 -28.82 9.33 14.14
CA GLY A 258 -28.56 10.65 14.71
C GLY A 258 -27.74 11.57 13.80
N VAL A 259 -27.79 11.35 12.49
CA VAL A 259 -27.13 12.13 11.44
C VAL A 259 -28.14 13.09 10.83
N ARG A 260 -27.88 14.40 10.90
CA ARG A 260 -28.83 15.44 10.47
C ARG A 260 -28.87 15.60 8.96
N ASP A 261 -27.70 15.73 8.34
CA ASP A 261 -27.51 15.90 6.90
C ASP A 261 -26.10 15.46 6.49
N LEU A 262 -25.71 15.70 5.23
CA LEU A 262 -24.36 15.37 4.73
C LEU A 262 -23.25 16.29 5.28
N ALA A 263 -23.59 17.54 5.62
CA ALA A 263 -22.64 18.52 6.16
C ALA A 263 -22.40 18.32 7.66
N ASP A 264 -23.23 17.53 8.32
CA ASP A 264 -23.08 17.06 9.69
C ASP A 264 -21.84 16.14 9.81
N PRO A 265 -20.84 16.48 10.65
CA PRO A 265 -19.69 15.60 10.91
C PRO A 265 -20.05 14.19 11.38
N ALA A 266 -21.24 13.97 11.96
CA ALA A 266 -21.72 12.63 12.30
C ALA A 266 -21.97 11.73 11.07
N SER A 267 -21.96 12.28 9.85
CA SER A 267 -22.07 11.52 8.59
C SER A 267 -20.76 10.85 8.15
N MET A 268 -19.64 11.06 8.86
CA MET A 268 -18.33 10.48 8.50
C MET A 268 -18.38 8.96 8.24
N PRO A 269 -19.02 8.12 9.10
CA PRO A 269 -19.09 6.69 8.84
C PRO A 269 -19.92 6.35 7.59
N VAL A 270 -20.91 7.16 7.23
CA VAL A 270 -21.71 6.96 5.99
C VAL A 270 -20.82 7.21 4.76
N LEU A 271 -20.02 8.26 4.78
CA LEU A 271 -19.05 8.56 3.73
C LEU A 271 -17.99 7.45 3.63
N ALA A 272 -17.47 7.00 4.77
CA ALA A 272 -16.48 5.93 4.85
C ALA A 272 -17.02 4.61 4.29
N ILE A 273 -18.25 4.19 4.65
CA ILE A 273 -18.90 3.00 4.08
C ILE A 273 -19.04 3.12 2.55
N CYS A 274 -19.53 4.26 2.04
CA CYS A 274 -19.71 4.45 0.61
C CYS A 274 -18.38 4.30 -0.16
N LEU A 275 -17.32 4.93 0.35
CA LEU A 275 -15.98 4.85 -0.24
C LEU A 275 -15.38 3.45 -0.10
N ALA A 276 -15.52 2.80 1.07
CA ALA A 276 -15.01 1.45 1.30
C ALA A 276 -15.65 0.42 0.34
N VAL A 277 -16.97 0.48 0.17
CA VAL A 277 -17.69 -0.38 -0.78
C VAL A 277 -17.26 -0.06 -2.22
N PHE A 278 -17.15 1.22 -2.58
CA PHE A 278 -16.70 1.61 -3.92
C PHE A 278 -15.29 1.07 -4.23
N PHE A 279 -14.32 1.30 -3.35
CA PHE A 279 -12.94 0.85 -3.57
C PHE A 279 -12.81 -0.67 -3.53
N PHE A 280 -13.62 -1.35 -2.72
CA PHE A 280 -13.69 -2.80 -2.77
C PHE A 280 -14.15 -3.30 -4.15
N LEU A 281 -15.22 -2.72 -4.71
CA LEU A 281 -15.68 -3.06 -6.06
C LEU A 281 -14.69 -2.65 -7.15
N ALA A 282 -13.88 -1.62 -6.92
CA ALA A 282 -12.81 -1.20 -7.83
C ALA A 282 -11.56 -2.09 -7.76
N THR A 283 -11.46 -3.01 -6.78
CA THR A 283 -10.26 -3.85 -6.57
C THR A 283 -9.81 -4.60 -7.83
N PRO A 284 -10.68 -5.26 -8.61
CA PRO A 284 -10.23 -5.97 -9.81
C PRO A 284 -9.62 -5.02 -10.86
N VAL A 285 -10.12 -3.78 -10.94
CA VAL A 285 -9.60 -2.75 -11.85
C VAL A 285 -8.22 -2.29 -11.38
N THR A 286 -8.07 -1.94 -10.11
CA THR A 286 -6.78 -1.50 -9.58
C THR A 286 -5.75 -2.62 -9.63
N ALA A 287 -6.13 -3.84 -9.25
CA ALA A 287 -5.27 -5.01 -9.33
C ALA A 287 -4.80 -5.29 -10.77
N THR A 288 -5.70 -5.18 -11.75
CA THR A 288 -5.33 -5.36 -13.16
C THR A 288 -4.37 -4.28 -13.65
N LEU A 289 -4.62 -3.01 -13.32
CA LEU A 289 -3.73 -1.91 -13.71
C LEU A 289 -2.35 -2.04 -13.07
N THR A 290 -2.28 -2.44 -11.80
CA THR A 290 -0.99 -2.75 -11.16
C THR A 290 -0.30 -3.91 -11.87
N ARG A 291 -0.99 -5.04 -12.13
CA ARG A 291 -0.39 -6.20 -12.84
C ARG A 291 0.16 -5.86 -14.23
N VAL A 292 -0.47 -4.93 -14.95
CA VAL A 292 0.03 -4.43 -16.25
C VAL A 292 1.35 -3.68 -16.05
N ASN A 293 1.42 -2.78 -15.07
CA ASN A 293 2.66 -2.07 -14.73
C ASN A 293 3.75 -3.05 -14.27
N GLU A 294 3.41 -4.02 -13.42
CA GLU A 294 4.34 -5.07 -12.97
C GLU A 294 4.89 -5.87 -14.16
N SER A 295 4.03 -6.28 -15.11
CA SER A 295 4.48 -7.03 -16.30
C SER A 295 5.41 -6.19 -17.18
N ALA A 296 5.15 -4.89 -17.29
CA ALA A 296 6.00 -3.97 -18.03
C ALA A 296 7.35 -3.74 -17.32
N ALA A 297 7.34 -3.65 -15.99
CA ALA A 297 8.55 -3.55 -15.16
C ALA A 297 9.38 -4.85 -15.20
N ASP A 298 8.73 -6.01 -15.22
CA ASP A 298 9.39 -7.32 -15.40
C ASP A 298 10.13 -7.39 -16.74
N ALA A 299 9.46 -7.01 -17.83
CA ALA A 299 10.05 -6.99 -19.16
C ALA A 299 11.26 -6.03 -19.22
N PHE A 300 11.09 -4.80 -18.71
CA PHE A 300 12.18 -3.83 -18.61
C PHE A 300 13.36 -4.37 -17.77
N GLY A 301 13.06 -4.93 -16.60
CA GLY A 301 14.07 -5.43 -15.67
C GLY A 301 14.90 -6.57 -16.24
N LEU A 302 14.28 -7.49 -16.98
CA LEU A 302 14.98 -8.57 -17.69
C LEU A 302 15.94 -8.01 -18.76
N ASP A 303 15.51 -6.99 -19.51
CA ASP A 303 16.36 -6.35 -20.53
C ASP A 303 17.52 -5.55 -19.92
N ALA A 304 17.24 -4.82 -18.83
CA ALA A 304 18.20 -3.96 -18.16
C ALA A 304 19.25 -4.75 -17.38
N ALA A 305 18.80 -5.68 -16.50
CA ALA A 305 19.68 -6.43 -15.61
C ALA A 305 20.30 -7.66 -16.29
N ARG A 306 19.62 -8.26 -17.27
CA ARG A 306 20.07 -9.50 -17.96
C ARG A 306 20.23 -10.70 -17.02
N GLU A 307 19.48 -10.75 -15.93
CA GLU A 307 19.53 -11.80 -14.89
C GLU A 307 18.24 -12.66 -14.82
N PRO A 308 17.89 -13.43 -15.85
CA PRO A 308 16.63 -14.19 -15.88
C PRO A 308 16.54 -15.30 -14.83
N ASP A 309 17.66 -15.94 -14.48
CA ASP A 309 17.68 -16.96 -13.43
C ASP A 309 17.53 -16.33 -12.03
N GLY A 310 18.19 -15.18 -11.79
CA GLY A 310 17.99 -14.38 -10.59
C GLY A 310 16.53 -13.92 -10.45
N PHE A 311 15.94 -13.45 -11.54
CA PHE A 311 14.53 -13.06 -11.58
C PHE A 311 13.60 -14.21 -11.20
N ALA A 312 13.80 -15.40 -11.78
CA ALA A 312 13.00 -16.57 -11.46
C ALA A 312 13.19 -17.05 -10.01
N LYS A 313 14.43 -17.03 -9.49
CA LYS A 313 14.71 -17.38 -8.09
C LYS A 313 13.99 -16.42 -7.13
N VAL A 314 14.05 -15.11 -7.35
CA VAL A 314 13.32 -14.13 -6.53
C VAL A 314 11.82 -14.35 -6.60
N ALA A 315 11.26 -14.55 -7.80
CA ALA A 315 9.84 -14.83 -7.97
C ALA A 315 9.40 -16.09 -7.20
N MET A 316 10.27 -17.10 -7.11
CA MET A 316 10.05 -18.27 -6.26
C MET A 316 10.16 -17.96 -4.78
N ARG A 317 11.10 -17.14 -4.31
CA ARG A 317 11.19 -16.73 -2.89
C ARG A 317 9.93 -16.03 -2.39
N LEU A 318 9.19 -15.36 -3.28
CA LEU A 318 7.89 -14.78 -2.92
C LEU A 318 6.87 -15.85 -2.48
N SER A 319 7.11 -17.15 -2.73
CA SER A 319 6.24 -18.25 -2.31
C SER A 319 6.04 -18.32 -0.80
N GLU A 320 7.01 -17.83 -0.02
CA GLU A 320 6.94 -17.78 1.44
C GLU A 320 5.73 -16.99 1.95
N TYR A 321 5.24 -16.04 1.16
CA TYR A 321 4.15 -15.15 1.56
C TYR A 321 3.16 -14.83 0.43
N ARG A 322 3.27 -15.51 -0.72
CA ARG A 322 2.33 -15.40 -1.86
C ARG A 322 2.05 -16.77 -2.46
N LYS A 323 0.80 -17.01 -2.84
CA LYS A 323 0.42 -18.23 -3.58
C LYS A 323 1.01 -18.17 -4.99
N ILE A 324 1.85 -19.14 -5.35
CA ILE A 324 2.58 -19.17 -6.63
C ILE A 324 1.69 -19.51 -7.82
N GLU A 325 0.73 -20.40 -7.62
CA GLU A 325 -0.21 -20.86 -8.66
C GLU A 325 -1.66 -20.56 -8.26
N PRO A 326 -2.09 -19.29 -8.31
CA PRO A 326 -3.50 -18.96 -8.18
C PRO A 326 -4.29 -19.47 -9.40
N SER A 327 -5.58 -19.72 -9.21
CA SER A 327 -6.51 -19.84 -10.33
C SER A 327 -6.67 -18.49 -11.05
N ALA A 328 -7.09 -18.53 -12.32
CA ALA A 328 -7.32 -17.30 -13.09
C ALA A 328 -8.28 -16.33 -12.42
N LEU A 329 -9.28 -16.85 -11.70
CA LEU A 329 -10.24 -16.02 -10.96
C LEU A 329 -9.61 -15.37 -9.72
N GLU A 330 -8.81 -16.12 -8.97
CA GLU A 330 -8.07 -15.57 -7.81
C GLU A 330 -7.09 -14.48 -8.26
N GLU A 331 -6.35 -14.72 -9.34
CA GLU A 331 -5.39 -13.76 -9.89
C GLU A 331 -6.10 -12.50 -10.39
N ALA A 332 -7.19 -12.65 -11.16
CA ALA A 332 -7.95 -11.51 -11.68
C ALA A 332 -8.52 -10.62 -10.57
N LEU A 333 -9.06 -11.21 -9.50
CA LEU A 333 -9.77 -10.49 -8.45
C LEU A 333 -8.88 -9.96 -7.33
N PHE A 334 -7.82 -10.68 -6.96
CA PHE A 334 -7.11 -10.43 -5.69
C PHE A 334 -5.61 -10.20 -5.81
N PHE A 335 -4.99 -10.49 -6.96
CA PHE A 335 -3.55 -10.34 -7.12
C PHE A 335 -3.22 -9.01 -7.78
N ASP A 336 -2.44 -8.18 -7.12
CA ASP A 336 -1.89 -6.94 -7.68
C ASP A 336 -0.62 -7.17 -8.50
N HIS A 337 0.03 -8.33 -8.36
CA HIS A 337 1.20 -8.75 -9.16
C HIS A 337 0.88 -10.01 -9.98
N PRO A 338 1.53 -10.21 -11.14
CA PRO A 338 1.50 -11.50 -11.82
C PRO A 338 1.94 -12.61 -10.87
N SER A 339 1.30 -13.77 -10.99
CA SER A 339 1.63 -14.96 -10.21
C SER A 339 3.11 -15.33 -10.32
N GLY A 340 3.68 -15.92 -9.26
CA GLY A 340 5.07 -16.38 -9.26
C GLY A 340 5.36 -17.32 -10.43
N ARG A 341 4.42 -18.24 -10.74
CA ARG A 341 4.48 -19.10 -11.93
C ARG A 341 4.58 -18.29 -13.22
N THR A 342 3.76 -17.25 -13.37
CA THR A 342 3.79 -16.40 -14.57
C THR A 342 5.13 -15.68 -14.69
N ARG A 343 5.63 -15.09 -13.60
CA ARG A 343 6.93 -14.39 -13.59
C ARG A 343 8.09 -15.32 -13.93
N VAL A 344 8.15 -16.50 -13.33
CA VAL A 344 9.16 -17.53 -13.63
C VAL A 344 9.11 -17.93 -15.10
N ARG A 345 7.92 -18.26 -15.61
CA ARG A 345 7.74 -18.62 -17.02
C ARG A 345 8.21 -17.51 -17.94
N THR A 346 7.78 -16.27 -17.72
CA THR A 346 8.16 -15.12 -18.54
C THR A 346 9.68 -14.89 -18.54
N ALA A 347 10.34 -15.01 -17.39
CA ALA A 347 11.79 -14.89 -17.29
C ALA A 347 12.52 -15.98 -18.08
N MET A 348 12.04 -17.23 -18.03
CA MET A 348 12.63 -18.35 -18.77
C MET A 348 12.37 -18.26 -20.29
N GLU A 349 11.18 -17.82 -20.70
CA GLU A 349 10.87 -17.53 -22.11
C GLU A 349 11.70 -16.37 -22.66
N TRP A 350 11.96 -15.36 -21.83
CA TRP A 350 12.88 -14.28 -22.17
C TRP A 350 14.31 -14.83 -22.34
N LYS A 351 14.78 -15.67 -21.42
CA LYS A 351 16.12 -16.29 -21.49
C LYS A 351 16.31 -17.08 -22.77
N ALA A 352 15.34 -17.93 -23.11
CA ALA A 352 15.38 -18.76 -24.31
C ALA A 352 15.50 -17.93 -25.60
N ARG A 353 14.92 -16.72 -25.63
CA ARG A 353 14.95 -15.83 -26.80
C ARG A 353 16.17 -14.92 -26.86
N ASN A 354 16.74 -14.55 -25.72
CA ASN A 354 17.69 -13.43 -25.63
C ASN A 354 19.10 -13.81 -25.17
N VAL A 355 19.32 -15.05 -24.69
CA VAL A 355 20.64 -15.53 -24.25
C VAL A 355 21.16 -16.55 -25.26
N PRO A 356 22.33 -16.31 -25.89
CA PRO A 356 22.96 -17.31 -26.75
C PRO A 356 23.30 -18.59 -25.97
N ASN A 357 22.96 -19.76 -26.52
CA ASN A 357 23.20 -21.08 -25.89
C ASN A 357 22.69 -21.16 -24.44
N PRO A 358 21.38 -20.91 -24.20
CA PRO A 358 20.85 -20.78 -22.85
C PRO A 358 21.00 -22.11 -22.09
N GLN A 359 21.71 -22.06 -20.97
CA GLN A 359 21.89 -23.23 -20.10
C GLN A 359 20.74 -23.32 -19.10
N MET A 360 20.27 -24.54 -18.82
CA MET A 360 19.34 -24.76 -17.73
C MET A 360 20.10 -24.63 -16.40
N VAL A 361 19.68 -23.68 -15.56
CA VAL A 361 20.24 -23.51 -14.21
C VAL A 361 19.20 -24.04 -13.24
N LEU A 362 19.55 -25.11 -12.52
CA LEU A 362 18.72 -25.60 -11.43
C LEU A 362 18.92 -24.71 -10.20
N PRO A 363 17.86 -24.42 -9.43
CA PRO A 363 18.01 -23.72 -8.17
C PRO A 363 18.91 -24.54 -7.24
N GLU A 364 19.76 -23.84 -6.48
CA GLU A 364 20.61 -24.45 -5.46
C GLU A 364 19.74 -25.12 -4.39
N LYS A 365 20.27 -26.18 -3.75
CA LYS A 365 19.62 -26.77 -2.57
C LYS A 365 19.46 -25.68 -1.50
N GLY A 366 18.25 -25.53 -0.95
CA GLY A 366 17.92 -24.45 -0.01
C GLY A 366 17.46 -23.13 -0.65
N CYS A 367 17.24 -23.06 -1.97
CA CYS A 367 16.64 -21.87 -2.60
C CYS A 367 15.24 -21.53 -2.05
N LEU A 368 14.54 -22.55 -1.57
CA LEU A 368 13.47 -22.47 -0.58
C LEU A 368 13.98 -23.31 0.58
N ASP A 369 13.89 -22.83 1.82
CA ASP A 369 14.33 -23.60 2.99
C ASP A 369 13.78 -25.03 2.88
N ASP A 370 14.65 -26.04 3.04
CA ASP A 370 14.19 -27.43 3.07
C ASP A 370 13.09 -27.53 4.14
N PRO A 371 11.93 -28.16 3.84
CA PRO A 371 10.89 -28.29 4.85
C PRO A 371 11.53 -28.93 6.09
N PRO A 372 11.25 -28.43 7.30
CA PRO A 372 11.80 -29.05 8.50
C PRO A 372 11.45 -30.54 8.46
N GLU A 373 12.45 -31.38 8.76
CA GLU A 373 12.44 -32.86 8.70
C GLU A 373 11.31 -33.53 9.52
N THR A 374 10.38 -32.75 10.10
CA THR A 374 9.32 -33.18 11.00
C THR A 374 7.90 -32.88 10.54
N ALA A 375 7.68 -32.38 9.32
CA ALA A 375 6.33 -32.28 8.76
C ALA A 375 5.84 -33.65 8.22
N ALA A 376 5.71 -34.63 9.13
CA ALA A 376 4.91 -35.82 8.87
C ALA A 376 3.45 -35.39 8.63
N PRO A 377 2.74 -36.01 7.67
CA PRO A 377 1.35 -35.66 7.39
C PRO A 377 0.49 -35.94 8.62
N LYS A 378 -0.24 -34.92 9.09
CA LYS A 378 -1.41 -35.09 9.95
C LYS A 378 -2.66 -34.69 9.19
#